data_AF-A0A5N6QWJ1-F1
#
_entry.id   AF-A0A5N6QWJ1-F1
#
_cell.length_a   1.000
_cell.length_b   1.000
_cell.length_c   1.000
_cell.angle_alpha   90.00
_cell.angle_beta   90.00
_cell.angle_gamma   90.00
#
_symmetry.space_group_name_H-M   'P 1'
#
loop_
_entity.id
_entity.type
_entity.pdbx_description
1 polymer ?
#
loop_
_entity_poly.entity_id
_entity_poly.type
_entity_poly.pdbx_seq_one_letter_code
_entity_poly.pdbx_strand_id
1 'polypeptide(L)'
;MPSHDVSEATLDLPPEYDAFTSGHLLPLGFNANFDSDTIYPPAGQACTLFPNELRRFMFYKVNGSCPDDEVIAQKLLLKGCEPLPRRSCRPAAPQKYVEPYPLPTSLWTTPSDNSVVWTAYTCKNYDCLVNRKYREKGFSDCKDCFDLQRIEKKRWASSKGGGIDFSIDEVLATKKPGTIRIGLDIGGGVATFAVRMMARNITIVTTSMNLNGPFNNFIAARGVVPLYISISQRLPFFDNTLDIVHSMHVLSNWIPTTLLHFMMFDIYRVLRPGGLFWLDHFFCLSVQMEEVYQPLIESVGFKKLKWVVGRKLDHGPERGEMYLSALLEKPLNNSW
;
A
#
# COMPACT_ATOMS: atom_id res chain seq x y z
N MET A 1 16.27 -23.37 -37.17
CA MET A 1 14.81 -23.21 -37.02
C MET A 1 14.23 -24.50 -36.46
N PRO A 2 13.91 -24.53 -35.17
CA PRO A 2 12.92 -25.44 -34.62
C PRO A 2 11.69 -24.62 -34.19
N SER A 3 10.59 -24.84 -34.89
CA SER A 3 9.25 -24.37 -34.53
C SER A 3 8.81 -25.10 -33.25
N HIS A 4 8.85 -24.40 -32.12
CA HIS A 4 8.12 -24.83 -30.93
C HIS A 4 6.67 -24.42 -31.10
N ASP A 5 5.88 -25.37 -31.60
CA ASP A 5 4.43 -25.33 -31.56
C ASP A 5 4.03 -25.62 -30.11
N VAL A 6 3.81 -24.55 -29.32
CA VAL A 6 3.19 -24.66 -28.00
C VAL A 6 1.70 -24.78 -28.26
N SER A 7 1.16 -26.01 -28.17
CA SER A 7 -0.28 -26.19 -28.12
C SER A 7 -0.83 -25.32 -26.97
N GLU A 8 -1.66 -24.33 -27.28
CA GLU A 8 -2.50 -23.66 -26.29
C GLU A 8 -3.37 -24.73 -25.62
N ALA A 9 -2.90 -25.24 -24.49
CA ALA A 9 -3.82 -25.84 -23.54
C ALA A 9 -4.76 -24.72 -23.13
N THR A 10 -5.99 -24.73 -23.64
CA THR A 10 -7.06 -23.86 -23.16
C THR A 10 -7.13 -24.03 -21.66
N LEU A 11 -6.64 -23.03 -20.92
CA LEU A 11 -6.70 -23.00 -19.48
C LEU A 11 -8.19 -23.05 -19.10
N ASP A 12 -8.60 -24.07 -18.34
CA ASP A 12 -9.95 -24.16 -17.77
C ASP A 12 -10.12 -23.08 -16.69
N LEU A 13 -10.47 -21.87 -17.13
CA LEU A 13 -10.68 -20.69 -16.30
C LEU A 13 -12.15 -20.57 -15.88
N PRO A 14 -12.44 -19.85 -14.77
CA PRO A 14 -13.82 -19.68 -14.32
C PRO A 14 -14.64 -18.87 -15.35
N PRO A 15 -15.90 -19.25 -15.67
CA PRO A 15 -16.70 -18.55 -16.66
C PRO A 15 -16.88 -17.04 -16.40
N GLU A 16 -17.05 -16.62 -15.14
CA GLU A 16 -17.14 -15.20 -14.78
C GLU A 16 -15.79 -14.46 -14.94
N TYR A 17 -14.65 -15.16 -14.85
CA TYR A 17 -13.35 -14.56 -15.15
C TYR A 17 -13.24 -14.31 -16.65
N ASP A 18 -13.53 -15.32 -17.48
CA ASP A 18 -13.48 -15.19 -18.94
C ASP A 18 -14.50 -14.15 -19.44
N ALA A 19 -15.70 -14.13 -18.86
CA ALA A 19 -16.70 -13.10 -19.16
C ALA A 19 -16.19 -11.70 -18.82
N PHE A 20 -15.42 -11.53 -17.74
CA PHE A 20 -14.82 -10.24 -17.40
C PHE A 20 -13.65 -9.87 -18.31
N THR A 21 -12.70 -10.78 -18.57
CA THR A 21 -11.44 -10.45 -19.25
C THR A 21 -11.47 -10.56 -20.77
N SER A 22 -12.53 -11.14 -21.34
CA SER A 22 -12.72 -11.20 -22.79
C SER A 22 -12.96 -9.83 -23.41
N GLY A 23 -12.83 -9.75 -24.74
CA GLY A 23 -13.10 -8.53 -25.49
C GLY A 23 -14.60 -8.23 -25.54
N HIS A 24 -14.98 -7.02 -25.15
CA HIS A 24 -16.35 -6.53 -25.19
C HIS A 24 -16.53 -5.51 -26.32
N LEU A 25 -17.51 -5.72 -27.18
CA LEU A 25 -17.84 -4.75 -28.22
C LEU A 25 -18.33 -3.43 -27.62
N LEU A 26 -17.85 -2.32 -28.16
CA LEU A 26 -18.26 -0.99 -27.79
C LEU A 26 -19.68 -0.74 -28.31
N PRO A 27 -20.58 -0.17 -27.48
CA PRO A 27 -21.97 0.06 -27.89
C PRO A 27 -22.14 0.97 -29.11
N LEU A 28 -21.16 1.82 -29.41
CA LEU A 28 -21.17 2.78 -30.51
C LEU A 28 -20.22 2.39 -31.66
N GLY A 29 -19.71 1.16 -31.67
CA GLY A 29 -18.73 0.69 -32.64
C GLY A 29 -17.34 1.29 -32.42
N PHE A 30 -16.60 1.48 -33.52
CA PHE A 30 -15.20 1.90 -33.50
C PHE A 30 -14.95 3.21 -32.73
N ASN A 31 -13.93 3.20 -31.88
CA ASN A 31 -13.48 4.36 -31.13
C ASN A 31 -12.02 4.70 -31.46
N ALA A 32 -11.79 5.91 -31.99
CA ALA A 32 -10.46 6.36 -32.41
C ALA A 32 -9.44 6.47 -31.25
N ASN A 33 -9.87 6.63 -29.99
CA ASN A 33 -8.95 6.64 -28.85
C ASN A 33 -8.46 5.23 -28.48
N PHE A 34 -9.23 4.19 -28.82
CA PHE A 34 -8.85 2.79 -28.60
C PHE A 34 -8.24 2.16 -29.85
N ASP A 35 -8.40 2.81 -31.00
CA ASP A 35 -8.13 2.25 -32.33
C ASP A 35 -8.81 0.87 -32.52
N SER A 36 -10.00 0.73 -31.95
CA SER A 36 -10.73 -0.54 -31.88
C SER A 36 -12.22 -0.30 -31.62
N ASP A 37 -13.04 -1.27 -31.98
CA ASP A 37 -14.45 -1.39 -31.58
C ASP A 37 -14.62 -2.33 -30.36
N THR A 38 -13.53 -2.81 -29.78
CA THR A 38 -13.51 -3.80 -28.69
C THR A 38 -12.67 -3.29 -27.52
N ILE A 39 -13.17 -3.48 -26.29
CA ILE A 39 -12.45 -3.15 -25.05
C ILE A 39 -12.14 -4.41 -24.24
N TYR A 40 -10.91 -4.49 -23.72
CA TYR A 40 -10.43 -5.58 -22.88
C TYR A 40 -10.22 -5.10 -21.44
N PRO A 41 -10.99 -5.59 -20.46
CA PRO A 41 -10.78 -5.24 -19.06
C PRO A 41 -9.44 -5.78 -18.55
N PRO A 42 -8.69 -5.00 -17.75
CA PRO A 42 -7.41 -5.44 -17.23
C PRO A 42 -7.58 -6.51 -16.14
N ALA A 43 -6.74 -7.53 -16.20
CA ALA A 43 -6.49 -8.46 -15.11
C ALA A 43 -4.98 -8.76 -15.04
N GLY A 44 -4.45 -8.89 -13.83
CA GLY A 44 -3.03 -9.23 -13.65
C GLY A 44 -2.70 -10.56 -14.33
N GLN A 45 -1.64 -10.59 -15.15
CA GLN A 45 -1.24 -11.82 -15.87
C GLN A 45 -1.05 -13.01 -14.92
N ALA A 46 -0.54 -12.77 -13.72
CA ALA A 46 -0.31 -13.82 -12.72
C ALA A 46 -1.62 -14.43 -12.17
N CYS A 47 -2.80 -13.83 -12.39
CA CYS A 47 -4.08 -14.39 -11.95
C CYS A 47 -4.28 -15.83 -12.44
N THR A 48 -3.96 -16.10 -13.71
CA THR A 48 -4.20 -17.41 -14.36
C THR A 48 -3.22 -18.49 -13.90
N LEU A 49 -2.13 -18.12 -13.23
CA LEU A 49 -1.17 -19.06 -12.62
C LEU A 49 -1.73 -19.73 -11.35
N PHE A 50 -2.86 -19.25 -10.81
CA PHE A 50 -3.49 -19.76 -9.59
C PHE A 50 -4.97 -20.16 -9.83
N PRO A 51 -5.23 -21.12 -10.73
CA PRO A 51 -6.59 -21.43 -11.19
C PRO A 51 -7.51 -21.93 -10.08
N ASN A 52 -6.98 -22.58 -9.04
CA ASN A 52 -7.77 -23.07 -7.90
C ASN A 52 -8.28 -21.94 -7.02
N GLU A 53 -7.39 -21.03 -6.60
CA GLU A 53 -7.75 -19.83 -5.85
C GLU A 53 -8.64 -18.91 -6.67
N LEU A 54 -8.34 -18.74 -7.96
CA LEU A 54 -9.15 -17.94 -8.87
C LEU A 54 -10.56 -18.51 -9.02
N ARG A 55 -10.71 -19.84 -9.18
CA ARG A 55 -12.03 -20.49 -9.25
C ARG A 55 -12.83 -20.34 -7.96
N ARG A 56 -12.19 -20.47 -6.80
CA ARG A 56 -12.84 -20.21 -5.51
C ARG A 56 -13.26 -18.74 -5.38
N PHE A 57 -12.40 -17.81 -5.81
CA PHE A 57 -12.71 -16.39 -5.81
C PHE A 57 -13.84 -16.08 -6.81
N MET A 58 -13.92 -16.72 -7.96
CA MET A 58 -14.97 -16.44 -8.95
C MET A 58 -16.24 -17.28 -8.73
N PHE A 59 -16.31 -18.08 -7.67
CA PHE A 59 -17.49 -18.89 -7.34
C PHE A 59 -18.48 -18.12 -6.46
N TYR A 60 -19.46 -17.50 -7.09
CA TYR A 60 -20.52 -16.75 -6.42
C TYR A 60 -21.80 -16.75 -7.26
N LYS A 61 -22.92 -16.36 -6.64
CA LYS A 61 -24.18 -16.16 -7.37
C LYS A 61 -24.19 -14.75 -7.97
N VAL A 62 -24.28 -14.66 -9.30
CA VAL A 62 -24.47 -13.38 -10.02
C VAL A 62 -25.70 -12.65 -9.48
N ASN A 63 -25.58 -11.34 -9.27
CA ASN A 63 -26.56 -10.47 -8.61
C ASN A 63 -26.94 -10.90 -7.18
N GLY A 64 -26.16 -11.78 -6.54
CA GLY A 64 -26.30 -12.22 -5.16
C GLY A 64 -25.36 -11.50 -4.19
N SER A 65 -25.07 -12.15 -3.07
CA SER A 65 -24.03 -11.73 -2.12
C SER A 65 -22.70 -12.39 -2.48
N CYS A 66 -21.60 -11.65 -2.40
CA CYS A 66 -20.27 -12.22 -2.50
C CYS A 66 -19.99 -13.08 -1.26
N PRO A 67 -19.24 -14.19 -1.41
CA PRO A 67 -18.70 -14.90 -0.26
C PRO A 67 -17.82 -13.98 0.59
N ASP A 68 -17.76 -14.28 1.88
CA ASP A 68 -16.83 -13.64 2.80
C ASP A 68 -15.45 -14.31 2.67
N ASP A 69 -14.67 -13.85 1.70
CA ASP A 69 -13.43 -14.49 1.25
C ASP A 69 -12.25 -13.54 1.11
N GLU A 70 -12.18 -12.52 1.98
CA GLU A 70 -11.09 -11.54 2.08
C GLU A 70 -9.70 -12.20 2.08
N VAL A 71 -9.54 -13.34 2.76
CA VAL A 71 -8.26 -14.08 2.81
C VAL A 71 -7.84 -14.60 1.42
N ILE A 72 -8.80 -15.02 0.59
CA ILE A 72 -8.52 -15.48 -0.77
C ILE A 72 -8.23 -14.28 -1.67
N ALA A 73 -9.03 -13.22 -1.57
CA ALA A 73 -8.83 -11.96 -2.30
C ALA A 73 -7.41 -11.39 -2.05
N GLN A 74 -7.03 -11.31 -0.78
CA GLN A 74 -5.70 -10.84 -0.37
C GLN A 74 -4.58 -11.72 -0.90
N LYS A 75 -4.74 -13.05 -0.86
CA LYS A 75 -3.74 -13.99 -1.40
C LYS A 75 -3.57 -13.82 -2.91
N LEU A 76 -4.65 -13.64 -3.66
CA LEU A 76 -4.59 -13.40 -5.11
C LEU A 76 -3.87 -12.08 -5.41
N LEU A 77 -4.21 -11.00 -4.70
CA LEU A 77 -3.53 -9.70 -4.82
C LEU A 77 -2.01 -9.84 -4.61
N LEU A 78 -1.60 -10.45 -3.49
CA LEU A 78 -0.19 -10.64 -3.15
C LEU A 78 0.56 -11.58 -4.12
N LYS A 79 -0.18 -12.39 -4.87
CA LYS A 79 0.35 -13.27 -5.92
C LYS A 79 0.41 -12.60 -7.30
N GLY A 80 0.11 -11.30 -7.40
CA GLY A 80 0.17 -10.52 -8.63
C GLY A 80 -1.12 -10.54 -9.46
N CYS A 81 -2.24 -11.00 -8.88
CA CYS A 81 -3.56 -10.89 -9.51
C CYS A 81 -4.18 -9.52 -9.24
N GLU A 82 -3.50 -8.46 -9.71
CA GLU A 82 -3.89 -7.08 -9.45
C GLU A 82 -4.05 -6.30 -10.78
N PRO A 83 -5.16 -5.54 -10.98
CA PRO A 83 -6.34 -5.51 -10.12
C PRO A 83 -7.03 -6.88 -10.05
N LEU A 84 -7.73 -7.15 -8.94
CA LEU A 84 -8.57 -8.34 -8.84
C LEU A 84 -9.67 -8.31 -9.91
N PRO A 85 -10.04 -9.47 -10.48
CA PRO A 85 -11.17 -9.57 -11.40
C PRO A 85 -12.45 -9.03 -10.76
N ARG A 86 -13.22 -8.26 -11.53
CA ARG A 86 -14.49 -7.72 -11.02
C ARG A 86 -15.48 -8.86 -10.80
N ARG A 87 -16.27 -8.75 -9.74
CA ARG A 87 -17.36 -9.68 -9.44
C ARG A 87 -18.72 -9.02 -9.62
N SER A 88 -19.68 -9.79 -10.12
CA SER A 88 -21.07 -9.39 -10.29
C SER A 88 -21.92 -9.72 -9.04
N CYS A 89 -21.41 -9.43 -7.84
CA CYS A 89 -22.08 -9.68 -6.56
C CYS A 89 -21.94 -8.50 -5.59
N ARG A 90 -22.78 -8.45 -4.54
CA ARG A 90 -22.72 -7.42 -3.51
C ARG A 90 -21.74 -7.83 -2.41
N PRO A 91 -20.72 -7.01 -2.05
CA PRO A 91 -19.75 -7.36 -1.01
C PRO A 91 -20.40 -7.71 0.33
N ALA A 92 -19.77 -8.61 1.08
CA ALA A 92 -20.18 -8.89 2.45
C ALA A 92 -20.08 -7.61 3.30
N ALA A 93 -21.10 -7.35 4.11
CA ALA A 93 -21.17 -6.20 4.99
C ALA A 93 -21.46 -6.64 6.43
N PRO A 94 -21.05 -5.86 7.46
CA PRO A 94 -21.41 -6.15 8.84
C PRO A 94 -22.92 -6.16 9.04
N GLN A 95 -23.44 -7.14 9.79
CA GLN A 95 -24.89 -7.30 9.99
C GLN A 95 -25.55 -6.12 10.72
N LYS A 96 -24.80 -5.42 11.59
CA LYS A 96 -25.29 -4.31 12.42
C LYS A 96 -24.43 -3.07 12.23
N TYR A 97 -24.18 -2.69 10.97
CA TYR A 97 -23.29 -1.59 10.63
C TYR A 97 -23.61 -0.31 11.40
N VAL A 98 -22.56 0.37 11.86
CA VAL A 98 -22.64 1.66 12.55
C VAL A 98 -21.87 2.67 11.71
N GLU A 99 -22.51 3.80 11.41
CA GLU A 99 -21.90 4.90 10.66
C GLU A 99 -20.63 5.43 11.36
N PRO A 100 -19.60 5.86 10.61
CA PRO A 100 -18.37 6.39 11.19
C PRO A 100 -18.62 7.69 11.95
N TYR A 101 -17.77 7.98 12.93
CA TYR A 101 -17.81 9.28 13.61
C TYR A 101 -17.58 10.43 12.61
N PRO A 102 -18.23 11.59 12.79
CA PRO A 102 -17.96 12.75 11.94
C PRO A 102 -16.55 13.29 12.17
N LEU A 103 -16.04 14.05 11.19
CA LEU A 103 -14.81 14.83 11.38
C LEU A 103 -15.07 15.98 12.37
N PRO A 104 -14.09 16.33 13.23
CA PRO A 104 -12.75 15.74 13.35
C PRO A 104 -12.67 14.53 14.31
N THR A 105 -13.77 14.12 14.94
CA THR A 105 -13.79 13.07 15.97
C THR A 105 -13.21 11.74 15.46
N SER A 106 -13.55 11.33 14.24
CA SER A 106 -13.02 10.10 13.63
C SER A 106 -11.51 10.05 13.48
N LEU A 107 -10.80 11.19 13.48
CA LEU A 107 -9.36 11.22 13.27
C LEU A 107 -8.56 10.51 14.38
N TRP A 108 -9.10 10.46 15.60
CA TRP A 108 -8.40 9.93 16.79
C TRP A 108 -9.26 9.01 17.66
N THR A 109 -10.40 8.56 17.15
CA THR A 109 -11.31 7.67 17.86
C THR A 109 -11.37 6.31 17.16
N THR A 110 -11.21 5.24 17.94
CA THR A 110 -11.39 3.87 17.45
C THR A 110 -12.84 3.68 17.00
N PRO A 111 -13.10 3.18 15.77
CA PRO A 111 -14.45 2.93 15.27
C PRO A 111 -15.20 1.87 16.08
N SER A 112 -16.51 1.74 15.84
CA SER A 112 -17.31 0.62 16.37
C SER A 112 -16.81 -0.71 15.82
N ASP A 113 -16.81 -1.76 16.64
CA ASP A 113 -16.54 -3.14 16.21
C ASP A 113 -17.51 -3.59 15.10
N ASN A 114 -18.69 -2.98 14.98
CA ASN A 114 -19.64 -3.30 13.92
C ASN A 114 -19.31 -2.63 12.56
N SER A 115 -18.19 -1.94 12.43
CA SER A 115 -17.76 -1.32 11.17
C SER A 115 -17.04 -2.28 10.21
N VAL A 116 -16.74 -3.50 10.65
CA VAL A 116 -15.90 -4.49 9.96
C VAL A 116 -16.50 -5.90 10.01
N VAL A 117 -16.25 -6.70 8.96
CA VAL A 117 -16.48 -8.16 8.98
C VAL A 117 -15.21 -8.84 9.50
N TRP A 118 -15.30 -9.51 10.65
CA TRP A 118 -14.12 -9.98 11.41
C TRP A 118 -13.64 -11.39 11.08
N THR A 119 -14.33 -12.12 10.21
CA THR A 119 -14.07 -13.54 9.93
C THR A 119 -12.63 -13.80 9.49
N ALA A 120 -12.06 -12.91 8.66
CA ALA A 120 -10.73 -13.01 8.09
C ALA A 120 -9.57 -12.75 9.08
N TYR A 121 -9.83 -12.18 10.26
CA TYR A 121 -8.78 -11.72 11.17
C TYR A 121 -8.74 -12.54 12.45
N THR A 122 -7.55 -12.69 13.05
CA THR A 122 -7.42 -13.39 14.35
C THR A 122 -8.14 -12.63 15.47
N CYS A 123 -8.01 -11.31 15.50
CA CYS A 123 -8.78 -10.46 16.41
C CYS A 123 -10.22 -10.31 15.93
N LYS A 124 -11.18 -10.27 16.88
CA LYS A 124 -12.62 -10.15 16.60
C LYS A 124 -13.25 -8.84 17.07
N ASN A 125 -12.42 -7.91 17.54
CA ASN A 125 -12.78 -6.56 17.95
C ASN A 125 -11.52 -5.67 17.97
N TYR A 126 -11.71 -4.36 18.06
CA TYR A 126 -10.61 -3.40 18.15
C TYR A 126 -9.86 -3.47 19.48
N ASP A 127 -10.48 -3.85 20.60
CA ASP A 127 -9.75 -4.02 21.87
C ASP A 127 -8.62 -5.05 21.73
N CYS A 128 -8.88 -6.17 21.03
CA CYS A 128 -7.87 -7.16 20.73
C CYS A 128 -6.74 -6.58 19.89
N LEU A 129 -7.05 -5.75 18.88
CA LEU A 129 -6.05 -5.11 18.02
C LEU A 129 -5.20 -4.09 18.78
N VAL A 130 -5.82 -3.24 19.60
CA VAL A 130 -5.14 -2.25 20.45
C VAL A 130 -4.18 -2.94 21.42
N ASN A 131 -4.59 -4.07 22.00
CA ASN A 131 -3.79 -4.81 22.97
C ASN A 131 -2.93 -5.92 22.35
N ARG A 132 -2.88 -6.03 21.01
CA ARG A 132 -2.23 -7.13 20.30
C ARG A 132 -0.76 -7.29 20.69
N LYS A 133 -0.01 -6.20 20.77
CA LYS A 133 1.40 -6.19 21.18
C LYS A 133 1.66 -6.91 22.51
N TYR A 134 0.72 -6.86 23.45
CA TYR A 134 0.85 -7.47 24.77
C TYR A 134 0.33 -8.91 24.82
N ARG A 135 -0.62 -9.27 23.95
CA ARG A 135 -1.31 -10.57 23.97
C ARG A 135 -0.71 -11.58 23.00
N GLU A 136 -0.14 -11.13 21.88
CA GLU A 136 0.30 -12.01 20.79
C GLU A 136 1.82 -12.27 20.82
N LYS A 137 2.17 -13.57 20.88
CA LYS A 137 3.53 -14.07 20.66
C LYS A 137 3.71 -14.36 19.17
N GLY A 138 4.71 -13.74 18.52
CA GLY A 138 4.98 -13.94 17.08
C GLY A 138 5.20 -12.64 16.33
N PHE A 139 5.16 -12.67 15.00
CA PHE A 139 5.17 -11.47 14.14
C PHE A 139 3.75 -11.22 13.63
N SER A 140 3.31 -9.97 13.73
CA SER A 140 2.10 -9.47 13.08
C SER A 140 2.44 -8.10 12.53
N ASP A 141 1.92 -7.79 11.35
CA ASP A 141 2.09 -6.44 10.81
C ASP A 141 1.46 -5.41 11.75
N CYS A 142 2.18 -4.31 11.98
CA CYS A 142 1.65 -3.16 12.71
C CYS A 142 1.06 -3.50 14.12
N LYS A 143 1.82 -4.22 14.96
CA LYS A 143 1.34 -4.78 16.25
C LYS A 143 0.69 -3.81 17.24
N ASP A 144 1.08 -2.53 17.24
CA ASP A 144 0.62 -1.53 18.20
C ASP A 144 -0.03 -0.31 17.55
N CYS A 145 -0.26 -0.34 16.24
CA CYS A 145 -0.72 0.85 15.54
C CYS A 145 -2.22 1.10 15.66
N PHE A 146 -3.02 0.14 16.14
CA PHE A 146 -4.42 0.42 16.48
C PHE A 146 -4.57 1.21 17.79
N ASP A 147 -3.51 1.34 18.60
CA ASP A 147 -3.49 2.20 19.80
C ASP A 147 -3.30 3.68 19.42
N LEU A 148 -4.43 4.31 19.06
CA LEU A 148 -4.48 5.72 18.69
C LEU A 148 -4.07 6.67 19.82
N GLN A 149 -4.27 6.29 21.08
CA GLN A 149 -4.15 7.18 22.23
C GLN A 149 -2.75 7.21 22.85
N ARG A 150 -1.92 6.18 22.61
CA ARG A 150 -0.57 6.09 23.19
C ARG A 150 0.53 6.15 22.14
N ILE A 151 0.62 5.14 21.28
CA ILE A 151 1.76 4.98 20.36
C ILE A 151 1.60 5.91 19.16
N GLU A 152 0.47 5.82 18.45
CA GLU A 152 0.19 6.63 17.26
C GLU A 152 0.11 8.13 17.59
N LYS A 153 -0.40 8.47 18.78
CA LYS A 153 -0.44 9.86 19.27
C LYS A 153 0.93 10.53 19.33
N LYS A 154 2.02 9.77 19.35
CA LYS A 154 3.40 10.27 19.40
C LYS A 154 4.15 10.18 18.07
N ARG A 155 3.73 9.30 17.14
CA ARG A 155 4.43 9.11 15.85
C ARG A 155 4.53 10.41 15.07
N TRP A 156 5.73 10.73 14.56
CA TRP A 156 6.08 11.93 13.78
C TRP A 156 5.77 13.30 14.43
N ALA A 157 5.36 13.34 15.70
CA ALA A 157 5.02 14.59 16.39
C ALA A 157 6.26 15.40 16.78
N SER A 158 7.39 14.73 17.04
CA SER A 158 8.66 15.34 17.38
C SER A 158 9.79 14.42 16.94
N SER A 159 10.94 14.99 16.59
CA SER A 159 12.15 14.19 16.40
C SER A 159 12.57 13.58 17.74
N LYS A 160 13.08 12.35 17.72
CA LYS A 160 13.66 11.69 18.89
C LYS A 160 15.18 11.78 18.82
N GLY A 161 15.84 11.76 19.98
CA GLY A 161 17.28 11.97 20.16
C GLY A 161 18.25 10.93 19.56
N GLY A 162 17.85 10.21 18.51
CA GLY A 162 18.69 9.26 17.76
C GLY A 162 18.89 9.62 16.28
N GLY A 163 18.30 10.72 15.81
CA GLY A 163 18.49 11.25 14.45
C GLY A 163 17.73 10.53 13.33
N ILE A 164 17.27 9.29 13.55
CA ILE A 164 16.55 8.46 12.56
C ILE A 164 15.06 8.84 12.46
N ASP A 165 14.46 9.33 13.56
CA ASP A 165 13.07 9.80 13.60
C ASP A 165 12.97 11.25 13.09
N PHE A 166 12.51 11.45 11.86
CA PHE A 166 12.17 12.78 11.35
C PHE A 166 10.75 13.16 11.78
N SER A 167 10.55 14.42 12.16
CA SER A 167 9.19 14.92 12.42
C SER A 167 8.55 15.44 11.13
N ILE A 168 7.22 15.46 11.07
CA ILE A 168 6.50 16.06 9.93
C ILE A 168 6.90 17.53 9.76
N ASP A 169 7.01 18.29 10.86
CA ASP A 169 7.33 19.71 10.79
C ASP A 169 8.76 19.95 10.28
N GLU A 170 9.72 19.10 10.66
CA GLU A 170 11.08 19.13 10.12
C GLU A 170 11.10 18.86 8.60
N VAL A 171 10.38 17.84 8.14
CA VAL A 171 10.32 17.50 6.72
C VAL A 171 9.66 18.63 5.92
N LEU A 172 8.55 19.18 6.41
CA LEU A 172 7.85 20.28 5.74
C LEU A 172 8.67 21.57 5.72
N ALA A 173 9.50 21.82 6.73
CA ALA A 173 10.39 22.98 6.78
C ALA A 173 11.49 22.98 5.69
N THR A 174 11.74 21.84 5.03
CA THR A 174 12.65 21.79 3.87
C THR A 174 12.08 22.46 2.62
N LYS A 175 10.81 22.86 2.66
CA LYS A 175 10.09 23.50 1.56
C LYS A 175 9.47 24.81 2.02
N LYS A 176 9.20 25.68 1.05
CA LYS A 176 8.40 26.88 1.31
C LYS A 176 7.01 26.45 1.81
N PRO A 177 6.45 27.10 2.84
CA PRO A 177 5.10 26.80 3.32
C PRO A 177 4.08 26.75 2.17
N GLY A 178 3.19 25.77 2.19
CA GLY A 178 2.16 25.56 1.15
C GLY A 178 2.64 24.86 -0.12
N THR A 179 3.93 24.49 -0.24
CA THR A 179 4.45 23.75 -1.41
C THR A 179 3.95 22.31 -1.43
N ILE A 180 3.99 21.63 -0.28
CA ILE A 180 3.51 20.25 -0.14
C ILE A 180 2.00 20.28 0.14
N ARG A 181 1.21 19.68 -0.74
CA ARG A 181 -0.26 19.76 -0.69
C ARG A 181 -0.94 18.42 -0.90
N ILE A 182 -0.36 17.57 -1.74
CA ILE A 182 -0.90 16.24 -2.04
C ILE A 182 0.20 15.17 -2.01
N GLY A 183 -0.13 13.99 -1.51
CA GLY A 183 0.85 12.92 -1.43
C GLY A 183 0.29 11.54 -1.24
N LEU A 184 1.21 10.59 -1.13
CA LEU A 184 0.94 9.17 -0.94
C LEU A 184 1.67 8.65 0.29
N ASP A 185 1.01 7.81 1.07
CA ASP A 185 1.59 7.07 2.18
C ASP A 185 1.54 5.58 1.86
N ILE A 186 2.68 5.00 1.51
CA ILE A 186 2.81 3.59 1.14
C ILE A 186 2.87 2.77 2.42
N GLY A 187 1.85 1.92 2.62
CA GLY A 187 1.80 1.06 3.80
C GLY A 187 1.54 1.82 5.10
N GLY A 188 0.67 2.82 5.07
CA GLY A 188 0.46 3.76 6.18
C GLY A 188 -0.16 3.19 7.46
N GLY A 189 -0.27 1.86 7.59
CA GLY A 189 -0.87 1.18 8.73
C GLY A 189 -2.32 1.63 8.96
N VAL A 190 -2.56 2.38 10.04
CA VAL A 190 -3.87 2.97 10.37
C VAL A 190 -4.05 4.40 9.85
N ALA A 191 -3.18 4.91 8.97
CA ALA A 191 -3.20 6.26 8.38
C ALA A 191 -2.91 7.43 9.34
N THR A 192 -2.10 7.21 10.38
CA THR A 192 -1.73 8.29 11.31
C THR A 192 -0.89 9.38 10.65
N PHE A 193 0.01 9.03 9.73
CA PHE A 193 0.77 10.02 8.96
C PHE A 193 -0.19 10.91 8.16
N ALA A 194 -1.10 10.29 7.38
CA ALA A 194 -2.11 11.01 6.60
C ALA A 194 -2.98 11.95 7.47
N VAL A 195 -3.47 11.48 8.63
CA VAL A 195 -4.25 12.32 9.56
C VAL A 195 -3.47 13.52 10.07
N ARG A 196 -2.17 13.38 10.35
CA ARG A 196 -1.32 14.51 10.79
C ARG A 196 -1.03 15.50 9.67
N MET A 197 -0.88 15.00 8.45
CA MET A 197 -0.72 15.83 7.25
C MET A 197 -2.03 16.58 6.95
N MET A 198 -3.19 15.95 7.15
CA MET A 198 -4.50 16.60 7.03
C MET A 198 -4.65 17.79 7.99
N ALA A 199 -4.16 17.68 9.23
CA ALA A 199 -4.14 18.80 10.18
C ALA A 199 -3.29 20.00 9.73
N ARG A 200 -2.48 19.83 8.67
CA ARG A 200 -1.66 20.85 8.02
C ARG A 200 -2.20 21.20 6.62
N ASN A 201 -3.45 20.84 6.33
CA ASN A 201 -4.11 21.02 5.03
C ASN A 201 -3.42 20.29 3.88
N ILE A 202 -2.83 19.12 4.15
CA ILE A 202 -2.19 18.27 3.14
C ILE A 202 -3.00 17.00 2.96
N THR A 203 -3.44 16.71 1.74
CA THR A 203 -4.19 15.51 1.41
C THR A 203 -3.24 14.35 1.13
N ILE A 204 -3.36 13.29 1.92
CA ILE A 204 -2.59 12.07 1.71
C ILE A 204 -3.55 10.93 1.40
N VAL A 205 -3.27 10.22 0.32
CA VAL A 205 -3.89 8.92 0.02
C VAL A 205 -2.99 7.84 0.62
N THR A 206 -3.57 6.81 1.23
CA THR A 206 -2.79 5.77 1.93
C THR A 206 -2.99 4.42 1.26
N THR A 207 -1.90 3.73 0.89
CA THR A 207 -1.97 2.33 0.48
C THR A 207 -1.89 1.43 1.71
N SER A 208 -2.63 0.33 1.72
CA SER A 208 -2.54 -0.66 2.79
C SER A 208 -3.05 -2.02 2.36
N MET A 209 -2.48 -3.07 2.95
CA MET A 209 -2.99 -4.43 2.84
C MET A 209 -3.65 -4.83 4.17
N ASN A 210 -4.74 -5.60 4.14
CA ASN A 210 -5.43 -6.04 5.35
C ASN A 210 -4.72 -7.22 6.08
N LEU A 211 -3.40 -7.14 6.27
CA LEU A 211 -2.58 -8.24 6.81
C LEU A 211 -2.93 -8.54 8.27
N ASN A 212 -3.82 -9.52 8.49
CA ASN A 212 -4.35 -9.87 9.82
C ASN A 212 -4.92 -8.66 10.57
N GLY A 213 -5.52 -7.70 9.87
CA GLY A 213 -6.14 -6.52 10.45
C GLY A 213 -6.96 -5.76 9.41
N PRO A 214 -8.08 -5.13 9.78
CA PRO A 214 -8.95 -4.40 8.86
C PRO A 214 -8.42 -2.99 8.57
N PHE A 215 -7.18 -2.88 8.10
CA PHE A 215 -6.50 -1.60 7.93
C PHE A 215 -7.25 -0.67 6.98
N ASN A 216 -7.67 -1.14 5.81
CA ASN A 216 -8.38 -0.31 4.82
C ASN A 216 -9.70 0.23 5.37
N ASN A 217 -10.48 -0.59 6.09
CA ASN A 217 -11.71 -0.14 6.75
C ASN A 217 -11.41 0.89 7.86
N PHE A 218 -10.34 0.68 8.63
CA PHE A 218 -9.95 1.61 9.69
C PHE A 218 -9.48 2.96 9.12
N ILE A 219 -8.68 2.95 8.06
CA ILE A 219 -8.24 4.14 7.32
C ILE A 219 -9.46 4.93 6.82
N ALA A 220 -10.41 4.26 6.15
CA ALA A 220 -11.63 4.89 5.68
C ALA A 220 -12.48 5.47 6.82
N ALA A 221 -12.61 4.74 7.93
CA ALA A 221 -13.36 5.20 9.10
C ALA A 221 -12.76 6.45 9.76
N ARG A 222 -11.46 6.74 9.53
CA ARG A 222 -10.80 7.99 9.94
C ARG A 222 -10.97 9.13 8.93
N GLY A 223 -11.69 8.93 7.83
CA GLY A 223 -11.87 9.94 6.78
C GLY A 223 -10.65 10.09 5.85
N VAL A 224 -9.78 9.09 5.78
CA VAL A 224 -8.64 9.03 4.85
C VAL A 224 -8.97 8.07 3.71
N VAL A 225 -8.51 8.35 2.49
CA VAL A 225 -8.73 7.49 1.32
C VAL A 225 -7.76 6.30 1.36
N PRO A 226 -8.24 5.04 1.51
CA PRO A 226 -7.41 3.87 1.39
C PRO A 226 -7.32 3.39 -0.08
N LEU A 227 -6.14 2.92 -0.47
CA LEU A 227 -5.94 2.16 -1.70
C LEU A 227 -5.49 0.73 -1.34
N TYR A 228 -6.32 -0.25 -1.70
CA TYR A 228 -5.99 -1.66 -1.48
C TYR A 228 -5.11 -2.17 -2.63
N ILE A 229 -3.82 -1.82 -2.57
CA ILE A 229 -2.83 -2.16 -3.59
C ILE A 229 -1.58 -2.77 -2.94
N SER A 230 -1.02 -3.78 -3.60
CA SER A 230 0.23 -4.40 -3.18
C SER A 230 1.45 -3.62 -3.69
N ILE A 231 2.64 -3.93 -3.16
CA ILE A 231 3.89 -3.35 -3.66
C ILE A 231 4.26 -3.83 -5.08
N SER A 232 3.59 -4.85 -5.62
CA SER A 232 3.84 -5.33 -6.98
C SER A 232 3.07 -4.54 -8.03
N GLN A 233 2.06 -3.77 -7.62
CA GLN A 233 1.26 -2.95 -8.52
C GLN A 233 1.97 -1.62 -8.79
N ARG A 234 1.91 -1.19 -10.05
CA ARG A 234 2.25 0.19 -10.41
C ARG A 234 1.32 1.16 -9.70
N LEU A 235 1.89 2.19 -9.08
CA LEU A 235 1.16 3.24 -8.38
C LEU A 235 0.14 3.91 -9.32
N PRO A 236 -1.16 3.95 -8.95
CA PRO A 236 -2.26 4.40 -9.81
C PRO A 236 -2.37 5.93 -9.87
N PHE A 237 -1.23 6.62 -9.97
CA PHE A 237 -1.14 8.07 -10.10
C PHE A 237 -0.48 8.41 -11.43
N PHE A 238 -0.89 9.52 -12.03
CA PHE A 238 -0.23 10.03 -13.22
C PHE A 238 1.16 10.58 -12.88
N ASP A 239 2.02 10.63 -13.88
CA ASP A 239 3.41 11.06 -13.74
C ASP A 239 3.47 12.51 -13.24
N ASN A 240 4.43 12.79 -12.36
CA ASN A 240 4.72 14.13 -11.83
C ASN A 240 3.54 14.84 -11.14
N THR A 241 2.68 14.09 -10.44
CA THR A 241 1.48 14.67 -9.82
C THR A 241 1.58 14.87 -8.32
N LEU A 242 2.42 14.14 -7.59
CA LEU A 242 2.49 14.19 -6.12
C LEU A 242 3.60 15.11 -5.60
N ASP A 243 3.36 15.76 -4.46
CA ASP A 243 4.34 16.59 -3.77
C ASP A 243 5.22 15.79 -2.81
N ILE A 244 4.65 14.75 -2.20
CA ILE A 244 5.34 13.91 -1.23
C ILE A 244 4.88 12.46 -1.37
N VAL A 245 5.84 11.53 -1.29
CA VAL A 245 5.59 10.11 -1.05
C VAL A 245 6.28 9.75 0.25
N HIS A 246 5.55 9.12 1.15
CA HIS A 246 6.05 8.61 2.42
C HIS A 246 5.94 7.09 2.42
N SER A 247 6.89 6.41 3.05
CA SER A 247 6.83 4.98 3.31
C SER A 247 7.52 4.67 4.62
N MET A 248 6.84 3.98 5.53
CA MET A 248 7.44 3.51 6.78
C MET A 248 7.36 1.98 6.87
N HIS A 249 8.49 1.32 7.16
CA HIS A 249 8.63 -0.13 7.40
C HIS A 249 8.24 -1.11 6.28
N VAL A 250 7.40 -0.71 5.30
CA VAL A 250 6.95 -1.57 4.20
C VAL A 250 8.05 -1.81 3.18
N LEU A 251 8.75 -0.76 2.77
CA LEU A 251 9.93 -0.90 1.91
C LEU A 251 11.12 -1.35 2.78
N SER A 252 11.59 -2.57 2.55
CA SER A 252 12.73 -3.16 3.27
C SER A 252 13.25 -4.41 2.54
N ASN A 253 14.18 -5.13 3.17
CA ASN A 253 14.94 -6.21 2.53
C ASN A 253 14.16 -7.51 2.19
N TRP A 254 12.87 -7.60 2.54
CA TRP A 254 12.03 -8.71 2.08
C TRP A 254 11.62 -8.58 0.61
N ILE A 255 11.72 -7.38 0.03
CA ILE A 255 11.37 -7.13 -1.37
C ILE A 255 12.56 -7.53 -2.26
N PRO A 256 12.36 -8.35 -3.30
CA PRO A 256 13.41 -8.66 -4.26
C PRO A 256 14.01 -7.39 -4.87
N THR A 257 15.33 -7.29 -4.92
CA THR A 257 16.08 -6.08 -5.31
C THR A 257 15.62 -5.49 -6.64
N THR A 258 15.37 -6.32 -7.65
CA THR A 258 14.87 -5.87 -8.96
C THR A 258 13.50 -5.21 -8.85
N LEU A 259 12.57 -5.79 -8.08
CA LEU A 259 11.25 -5.22 -7.86
C LEU A 259 11.33 -3.92 -7.05
N LEU A 260 12.19 -3.88 -6.03
CA LEU A 260 12.43 -2.66 -5.25
C LEU A 260 12.95 -1.54 -6.15
N HIS A 261 13.85 -1.83 -7.09
CA HIS A 261 14.36 -0.84 -8.05
C HIS A 261 13.24 -0.27 -8.93
N PHE A 262 12.35 -1.12 -9.47
CA PHE A 262 11.16 -0.67 -10.19
C PHE A 262 10.24 0.19 -9.32
N MET A 263 10.01 -0.20 -8.07
CA MET A 263 9.21 0.59 -7.11
C MET A 263 9.83 1.97 -6.86
N MET A 264 11.15 2.06 -6.71
CA MET A 264 11.82 3.36 -6.52
C MET A 264 11.67 4.28 -7.74
N PHE A 265 11.75 3.73 -8.96
CA PHE A 265 11.45 4.49 -10.17
C PHE A 265 9.98 4.87 -10.29
N ASP A 266 9.06 4.04 -9.80
CA ASP A 266 7.64 4.34 -9.81
C ASP A 266 7.30 5.47 -8.81
N ILE A 267 7.97 5.49 -7.65
CA ILE A 267 7.93 6.61 -6.70
C ILE A 267 8.51 7.89 -7.34
N TYR A 268 9.67 7.78 -7.99
CA TYR A 268 10.29 8.90 -8.71
C TYR A 268 9.36 9.44 -9.81
N ARG A 269 8.66 8.56 -10.52
CA ARG A 269 7.71 8.91 -11.58
C ARG A 269 6.52 9.71 -11.05
N VAL A 270 5.88 9.27 -9.97
CA VAL A 270 4.68 9.95 -9.46
C VAL A 270 4.99 11.28 -8.77
N LEU A 271 6.22 11.46 -8.26
CA LEU A 271 6.68 12.72 -7.70
C LEU A 271 6.91 13.76 -8.79
N ARG A 272 6.40 14.97 -8.58
CA ARG A 272 6.71 16.12 -9.43
C ARG A 272 8.16 16.60 -9.23
N PRO A 273 8.75 17.37 -10.15
CA PRO A 273 10.04 18.02 -9.92
C PRO A 273 10.03 18.83 -8.61
N GLY A 274 11.04 18.62 -7.76
CA GLY A 274 11.09 19.17 -6.41
C GLY A 274 10.22 18.45 -5.37
N GLY A 275 9.50 17.38 -5.73
CA GLY A 275 8.74 16.54 -4.82
C GLY A 275 9.66 15.75 -3.87
N LEU A 276 9.12 15.38 -2.71
CA LEU A 276 9.85 14.72 -1.64
C LEU A 276 9.52 13.22 -1.59
N PHE A 277 10.53 12.37 -1.55
CA PHE A 277 10.39 11.00 -1.09
C PHE A 277 10.95 10.89 0.34
N TRP A 278 10.07 10.62 1.29
CA TRP A 278 10.44 10.32 2.68
C TRP A 278 10.41 8.81 2.89
N LEU A 279 11.60 8.21 2.89
CA LEU A 279 11.81 6.81 3.26
C LEU A 279 12.09 6.75 4.77
N ASP A 280 11.13 6.25 5.54
CA ASP A 280 11.17 6.23 7.00
C ASP A 280 11.45 4.82 7.53
N HIS A 281 12.57 4.65 8.25
CA HIS A 281 12.95 3.37 8.86
C HIS A 281 12.93 2.17 7.89
N PHE A 282 13.50 2.34 6.69
CA PHE A 282 13.85 1.21 5.81
C PHE A 282 14.85 0.33 6.55
N PHE A 283 14.64 -1.00 6.56
CA PHE A 283 15.55 -1.89 7.28
C PHE A 283 16.17 -2.96 6.38
N CYS A 284 17.43 -3.27 6.67
CA CYS A 284 18.19 -4.36 6.06
C CYS A 284 19.33 -4.82 6.98
N LEU A 285 20.05 -5.86 6.58
CA LEU A 285 21.31 -6.21 7.23
C LEU A 285 22.39 -5.16 6.91
N SER A 286 23.33 -4.96 7.83
CA SER A 286 24.41 -3.98 7.69
C SER A 286 25.19 -4.13 6.38
N VAL A 287 25.57 -5.35 6.03
CA VAL A 287 26.31 -5.66 4.79
C VAL A 287 25.52 -5.29 3.53
N GLN A 288 24.19 -5.43 3.56
CA GLN A 288 23.34 -5.11 2.41
C GLN A 288 23.14 -3.60 2.24
N MET A 289 23.29 -2.81 3.31
CA MET A 289 23.07 -1.37 3.24
C MET A 289 24.04 -0.72 2.26
N GLU A 290 25.32 -1.02 2.39
CA GLU A 290 26.39 -0.41 1.58
C GLU A 290 26.50 -1.08 0.20
N GLU A 291 26.38 -2.41 0.14
CA GLU A 291 26.62 -3.17 -1.11
C GLU A 291 25.41 -3.19 -2.05
N VAL A 292 24.19 -3.02 -1.54
CA VAL A 292 22.96 -3.25 -2.32
C VAL A 292 22.05 -2.02 -2.28
N TYR A 293 21.58 -1.62 -1.09
CA TYR A 293 20.46 -0.70 -0.99
C TYR A 293 20.85 0.76 -1.19
N GLN A 294 22.00 1.20 -0.70
CA GLN A 294 22.48 2.56 -0.96
C GLN A 294 22.73 2.78 -2.47
N PRO A 295 23.49 1.93 -3.19
CA PRO A 295 23.67 2.07 -4.63
C PRO A 295 22.35 2.06 -5.41
N LEU A 296 21.40 1.19 -5.04
CA LEU A 296 20.08 1.10 -5.65
C LEU A 296 19.25 2.39 -5.47
N ILE A 297 19.26 2.98 -4.27
CA ILE A 297 18.51 4.22 -4.02
C ILE A 297 19.17 5.39 -4.75
N GLU A 298 20.50 5.43 -4.79
CA GLU A 298 21.26 6.47 -5.48
C GLU A 298 21.09 6.41 -7.00
N SER A 299 21.01 5.21 -7.60
CA SER A 299 20.90 5.04 -9.05
C SER A 299 19.62 5.62 -9.66
N VAL A 300 18.61 5.92 -8.85
CA VAL A 300 17.33 6.48 -9.29
C VAL A 300 17.44 7.98 -9.63
N GLY A 301 18.44 8.69 -9.09
CA GLY A 301 18.69 10.10 -9.40
C GLY A 301 18.03 11.10 -8.46
N PHE A 302 17.59 10.69 -7.27
CA PHE A 302 17.17 11.63 -6.23
C PHE A 302 18.35 12.43 -5.66
N LYS A 303 18.10 13.69 -5.32
CA LYS A 303 19.00 14.49 -4.47
C LYS A 303 18.76 14.17 -3.00
N LYS A 304 19.83 13.87 -2.26
CA LYS A 304 19.73 13.63 -0.80
C LYS A 304 19.61 14.95 -0.05
N LEU A 305 18.50 15.15 0.66
CA LEU A 305 18.35 16.28 1.60
C LEU A 305 18.76 15.87 3.01
N LYS A 306 18.40 14.66 3.42
CA LYS A 306 18.80 14.07 4.71
C LYS A 306 18.97 12.56 4.55
N TRP A 307 19.99 12.00 5.17
CA TRP A 307 20.31 10.57 5.12
C TRP A 307 20.91 10.14 6.45
N VAL A 308 20.19 9.30 7.20
CA VAL A 308 20.62 8.84 8.52
C VAL A 308 20.49 7.34 8.60
N VAL A 309 21.61 6.68 8.88
CA VAL A 309 21.67 5.24 9.14
C VAL A 309 21.91 5.02 10.62
N GLY A 310 21.14 4.13 11.25
CA GLY A 310 21.28 3.80 12.66
C GLY A 310 21.02 2.32 12.91
N ARG A 311 21.47 1.79 14.06
CA ARG A 311 21.27 0.37 14.39
C ARG A 311 19.81 0.10 14.75
N LYS A 312 19.27 -1.01 14.23
CA LYS A 312 17.96 -1.53 14.61
C LYS A 312 18.15 -2.49 15.80
N LEU A 313 17.65 -2.11 16.97
CA LEU A 313 17.90 -2.82 18.24
C LEU A 313 16.66 -3.53 18.83
N ASP A 314 15.51 -3.43 18.17
CA ASP A 314 14.23 -4.01 18.58
C ASP A 314 14.20 -5.55 18.58
N HIS A 315 15.12 -6.20 17.86
CA HIS A 315 15.31 -7.67 17.85
C HIS A 315 16.67 -8.12 18.36
N GLY A 316 17.36 -7.25 19.11
CA GLY A 316 18.69 -7.51 19.65
C GLY A 316 19.82 -7.13 18.69
N PRO A 317 20.97 -6.66 19.21
CA PRO A 317 22.08 -6.17 18.40
C PRO A 317 22.74 -7.26 17.54
N GLU A 318 22.65 -8.52 17.97
CA GLU A 318 23.22 -9.70 17.31
C GLU A 318 22.73 -9.94 15.87
N ARG A 319 21.58 -9.39 15.47
CA ARG A 319 21.08 -9.54 14.10
C ARG A 319 21.77 -8.64 13.07
N GLY A 320 22.54 -7.65 13.52
CA GLY A 320 23.24 -6.73 12.61
C GLY A 320 22.32 -5.93 11.69
N GLU A 321 21.07 -5.72 12.11
CA GLU A 321 20.08 -4.97 11.32
C GLU A 321 20.30 -3.45 11.49
N MET A 322 20.07 -2.72 10.40
CA MET A 322 20.19 -1.27 10.33
C MET A 322 18.88 -0.66 9.86
N TYR A 323 18.56 0.52 10.38
CA TYR A 323 17.55 1.42 9.82
C TYR A 323 18.21 2.50 8.97
N LEU A 324 17.59 2.82 7.84
CA LEU A 324 17.81 4.02 7.05
C LEU A 324 16.56 4.88 7.08
N SER A 325 16.70 6.13 7.53
CA SER A 325 15.73 7.19 7.26
C SER A 325 16.35 8.21 6.33
N ALA A 326 15.68 8.46 5.21
CA ALA A 326 16.14 9.37 4.18
C ALA A 326 15.02 10.31 3.74
N LEU A 327 15.38 11.58 3.55
CA LEU A 327 14.58 12.56 2.85
C LEU A 327 15.27 12.88 1.53
N LEU A 328 14.61 12.49 0.45
CA LEU A 328 15.10 12.53 -0.91
C LEU A 328 14.23 13.52 -1.70
N GLU A 329 14.84 14.27 -2.61
CA GLU A 329 14.18 15.27 -3.44
C GLU A 329 14.36 14.89 -4.91
N LYS A 330 13.25 14.84 -5.66
CA LYS A 330 13.33 14.77 -7.12
C LYS A 330 13.94 16.07 -7.64
N PRO A 331 14.98 16.05 -8.48
CA PRO A 331 15.59 17.28 -9.00
C PRO A 331 14.55 18.23 -9.62
N LEU A 332 14.69 19.54 -9.37
CA LEU A 332 13.81 20.56 -9.96
C LEU A 332 14.01 20.68 -11.47
N ASN A 333 15.28 20.64 -11.88
CA ASN A 333 15.70 20.67 -13.28
C ASN A 333 16.36 19.35 -13.60
N ASN A 334 16.31 18.95 -14.87
CA ASN A 334 17.00 17.76 -15.37
C ASN A 334 16.56 16.46 -14.68
N SER A 335 15.26 16.34 -14.41
CA SER A 335 14.65 15.18 -13.73
C SER A 335 14.22 14.06 -14.68
N TRP A 336 14.81 14.03 -15.88
CA TRP A 336 14.58 13.03 -16.93
C TRP A 336 15.21 11.68 -16.63
#